data_AF-A0A6B3EIX3-F1
#
_entry.id   AF-A0A6B3EIX3-F1
#
_cell.length_a   1.000
_cell.length_b   1.000
_cell.length_c   1.000
_cell.angle_alpha   90.00
_cell.angle_beta   90.00
_cell.angle_gamma   90.00
#
_symmetry.space_group_name_H-M   'P 1'
#
loop_
_entity.id
_entity.type
_entity.pdbx_description
1 polymer ?
#
loop_
_entity_poly.entity_id
_entity_poly.type
_entity_poly.pdbx_seq_one_letter_code
_entity_poly.pdbx_strand_id
1 'polypeptide(L)' 'MTVRDDISPGTRLLVVDDEPAILDVLATSLRFLGYEVAEATTGRAALTAA' A
#
# COMPACT_ATOMS: atom_id res chain seq x y z
N MET A 1 -4.81 -10.29 -13.95
CA MET A 1 -4.16 -9.38 -12.98
C MET A 1 -3.00 -8.73 -13.71
N THR A 2 -3.24 -7.57 -14.31
CA THR A 2 -2.23 -6.86 -15.12
C THR A 2 -1.39 -6.03 -14.16
N VAL A 3 -0.14 -6.44 -13.94
CA VAL A 3 0.83 -5.59 -13.23
C VAL A 3 1.16 -4.43 -14.15
N ARG A 4 0.95 -3.20 -13.66
CA ARG A 4 1.36 -1.99 -14.37
C ARG A 4 2.85 -1.79 -14.09
N ASP A 5 3.65 -1.74 -15.14
CA ASP A 5 5.12 -1.57 -15.04
C ASP A 5 5.55 -0.12 -14.77
N ASP A 6 4.60 0.79 -14.57
CA ASP A 6 4.89 2.20 -14.28
C ASP A 6 4.68 2.46 -12.79
N ILE A 7 5.67 2.06 -11.99
CA ILE A 7 5.75 2.42 -10.58
C ILE A 7 6.79 3.54 -10.46
N SER A 8 6.29 4.78 -10.41
CA SER A 8 7.11 5.99 -10.28
C SER A 8 6.87 6.66 -8.92
N PRO A 9 7.86 7.39 -8.36
CA PRO A 9 7.64 8.20 -7.16
C PRO A 9 6.42 9.10 -7.31
N GLY A 10 5.57 9.16 -6.28
CA GLY A 10 4.24 9.80 -6.34
C GLY A 10 3.10 8.89 -6.80
N THR A 11 3.37 7.63 -7.18
CA THR A 11 2.32 6.64 -7.41
C THR A 11 1.61 6.29 -6.10
N ARG A 12 0.28 6.24 -6.13
CA ARG A 12 -0.55 5.81 -5.00
C ARG A 12 -0.65 4.29 -4.93
N LEU A 13 -0.26 3.73 -3.79
CA LEU A 13 -0.26 2.29 -3.50
C LEU A 13 -1.22 1.98 -2.35
N LEU A 14 -1.90 0.84 -2.45
CA LEU A 14 -2.72 0.27 -1.38
C LEU A 14 -2.06 -1.01 -0.89
N VAL A 15 -1.65 -1.02 0.38
CA VAL A 15 -1.07 -2.20 1.04
C VAL A 15 -2.13 -2.83 1.93
N VAL A 16 -2.29 -4.15 1.80
CA VAL A 16 -3.29 -4.92 2.55
C VAL A 16 -2.59 -6.08 3.23
N ASP A 17 -2.60 -6.09 4.56
CA ASP A 17 -2.03 -7.15 5.39
C ASP A 17 -2.84 -7.22 6.69
N ASP A 18 -3.14 -8.40 7.21
CA ASP A 18 -3.92 -8.56 8.44
C ASP A 18 -3.07 -8.39 9.71
N GLU A 19 -1.75 -8.32 9.59
CA GLU A 19 -0.82 -8.08 10.68
C GLU A 19 -0.40 -6.60 10.75
N PRO A 20 -0.83 -5.83 11.78
CA PRO A 20 -0.53 -4.40 11.88
C PRO A 20 0.97 -4.09 11.90
N ALA A 21 1.78 -4.98 12.49
CA ALA A 21 3.22 -4.80 12.57
C ALA A 21 3.89 -4.87 11.18
N ILE A 22 3.42 -5.74 10.29
CA ILE A 22 3.94 -5.88 8.93
C ILE A 22 3.50 -4.67 8.09
N LEU A 23 2.24 -4.28 8.20
CA LEU A 23 1.66 -3.12 7.54
C LEU A 23 2.47 -1.84 7.79
N ASP A 24 2.80 -1.56 9.06
CA ASP A 24 3.54 -0.37 9.45
C ASP A 24 4.97 -0.34 8.87
N VAL A 25 5.66 -1.49 8.89
CA VAL A 25 7.01 -1.63 8.31
C VAL A 25 6.98 -1.43 6.79
N LEU A 26 6.00 -2.02 6.10
CA LEU A 26 5.85 -1.88 4.64
C LEU A 26 5.48 -0.45 4.26
N ALA A 27 4.51 0.14 4.94
CA ALA A 27 4.05 1.49 4.65
C ALA A 27 5.14 2.53 4.90
N THR A 28 5.89 2.40 6.00
CA THR A 28 7.04 3.26 6.29
C THR A 28 8.10 3.16 5.20
N SER A 29 8.45 1.94 4.79
CA SER A 29 9.46 1.70 3.75
C SER A 29 9.05 2.28 2.40
N LEU A 30 7.78 2.09 1.99
CA LEU A 30 7.26 2.61 0.73
C LEU A 30 7.11 4.13 0.73
N ARG A 31 6.67 4.73 1.84
CA ARG A 31 6.65 6.20 1.99
C ARG A 31 8.05 6.79 1.91
N PHE A 32 9.05 6.13 2.49
CA PHE A 32 10.45 6.56 2.40
C PHE A 32 10.97 6.56 0.95
N LEU A 33 10.48 5.63 0.11
CA LEU A 33 10.77 5.59 -1.33
C LEU A 33 10.00 6.64 -2.14
N GLY A 34 9.16 7.47 -1.50
CA GLY A 34 8.42 8.56 -2.15
C GLY A 34 7.06 8.17 -2.74
N TYR A 35 6.48 7.05 -2.31
CA TYR A 35 5.12 6.67 -2.71
C TYR A 35 4.07 7.25 -1.76
N GLU A 36 2.86 7.44 -2.29
CA GLU A 36 1.68 7.70 -1.48
C GLU A 36 1.07 6.35 -1.08
N VAL A 37 0.97 6.08 0.23
CA VAL A 37 0.57 4.74 0.71
C VAL A 37 -0.72 4.84 1.52
N ALA A 38 -1.74 4.12 1.04
CA ALA A 38 -2.95 3.77 1.78
C ALA A 38 -2.81 2.35 2.37
N GLU A 39 -3.40 2.15 3.55
CA GLU A 39 -3.27 0.93 4.34
C GLU A 39 -4.65 0.33 4.63
N ALA A 40 -4.73 -1.00 4.67
CA ALA A 40 -5.94 -1.69 5.09
C ALA A 40 -5.62 -3.04 5.76
N THR A 41 -6.26 -3.32 6.89
CA THR A 41 -6.05 -4.58 7.63
C THR A 41 -6.91 -5.74 7.14
N THR A 42 -7.82 -5.48 6.19
CA THR A 42 -8.71 -6.50 5.62
C THR A 42 -9.06 -6.16 4.17
N GLY A 43 -9.46 -7.16 3.39
CA GLY A 43 -9.93 -6.94 2.02
C GLY A 43 -11.15 -6.01 1.94
N ARG A 44 -12.06 -6.02 2.93
CA ARG A 44 -13.19 -5.08 2.95
C ARG A 44 -12.74 -3.64 3.19
N ALA A 45 -11.81 -3.43 4.12
CA ALA A 45 -11.22 -2.13 4.34
C ALA A 45 -10.45 -1.65 3.09
N ALA A 46 -9.77 -2.56 2.41
CA ALA A 46 -9.04 -2.28 1.17
C ALA A 46 -9.97 -1.77 0.06
N LEU A 47 -11.13 -2.41 -0.13
CA LEU A 47 -12.12 -1.97 -1.10
C LEU A 47 -12.67 -0.57 -0.81
N THR A 48 -12.74 -0.15 0.46
CA THR A 48 -13.17 1.20 0.84
C THR A 48 -12.05 2.24 0.70
N ALA A 49 -10.79 1.82 0.81
CA ALA A 49 -9.61 2.69 0.76
C ALA A 49 -9.11 3.00 -0.67
N ALA A 50 -9.49 2.14 -1.64
CA ALA A 50 -9.18 2.27 -3.06
C ALA A 50 -9.90 3.48 -3.67
#